data_AF-A0A0R3LTL1-F1
#
_entry.id   AF-A0A0R3LTL1-F1
#
_cell.length_a   1.000
_cell.length_b   1.000
_cell.length_c   1.000
_cell.angle_alpha   90.00
_cell.angle_beta   90.00
_cell.angle_gamma   90.00
#
_symmetry.space_group_name_H-M   'P 1'
#
loop_
_entity.id
_entity.type
_entity.pdbx_description
1 polymer ?
#
loop_
_entity_poly.entity_id
_entity_poly.type
_entity_poly.pdbx_seq_one_letter_code
_entity_poly.pdbx_strand_id
1 'polypeptide(L)' 'MMDEKRNEADIKWSEEVGASIVEELLVANLIREDQAEWARQIVAQDIHIKLVSGFRPQDSN' A
#
# COMPACT_ATOMS: atom_id res chain seq x y z
N MET A 1 12.45 18.79 2.20
CA MET A 1 13.16 17.62 1.66
C MET A 1 12.69 16.44 2.49
N MET A 2 12.02 15.45 1.88
CA MET A 2 11.66 14.22 2.60
C MET A 2 12.96 13.53 3.04
N ASP A 3 12.98 13.01 4.27
CA ASP A 3 14.07 12.16 4.74
C ASP A 3 14.03 10.86 3.92
N GLU A 4 15.13 10.53 3.24
CA GLU A 4 15.24 9.33 2.39
C GLU A 4 14.89 8.05 3.16
N LYS A 5 15.29 7.96 4.43
CA LYS A 5 14.97 6.80 5.28
C LYS A 5 13.48 6.68 5.56
N ARG A 6 12.81 7.83 5.73
CA ARG A 6 11.36 7.86 5.94
C ARG A 6 10.63 7.45 4.67
N ASN A 7 11.10 7.91 3.51
CA ASN A 7 10.53 7.54 2.23
C ASN A 7 10.65 6.04 1.94
N GLU A 8 11.81 5.44 2.22
CA GLU A 8 12.01 3.98 2.12
C GLU A 8 11.07 3.20 3.05
N ALA A 9 10.93 3.65 4.29
CA ALA A 9 9.99 3.04 5.24
C ALA A 9 8.53 3.17 4.77
N ASP A 10 8.14 4.33 4.23
CA ASP A 10 6.81 4.57 3.68
C ASP A 10 6.51 3.70 2.45
N ILE A 11 7.49 3.50 1.56
CA ILE A 11 7.36 2.60 0.42
C ILE A 11 7.14 1.17 0.91
N LYS A 12 8.03 0.67 1.78
CA LYS A 12 7.92 -0.70 2.30
C LYS A 12 6.60 -0.97 3.01
N TRP A 13 6.16 -0.04 3.87
CA TRP A 13 4.88 -0.18 4.56
C TRP A 13 3.71 -0.18 3.57
N SER A 14 3.75 0.68 2.54
CA SER A 14 2.71 0.72 1.52
C SER A 14 2.61 -0.57 0.70
N GLU A 15 3.74 -1.23 0.42
CA GLU A 15 3.80 -2.53 -0.24
C GLU A 15 3.20 -3.63 0.63
N GLU A 16 3.55 -3.69 1.92
CA GLU A 16 3.04 -4.67 2.88
C GLU A 16 1.52 -4.54 3.06
N VAL A 17 1.03 -3.32 3.28
CA VAL A 17 -0.42 -3.06 3.42
C VAL A 17 -1.15 -3.31 2.11
N GLY A 18 -0.58 -2.88 0.98
CA GLY A 18 -1.16 -3.12 -0.34
C GLY A 18 -1.30 -4.60 -0.66
N ALA A 19 -0.30 -5.42 -0.30
CA ALA A 19 -0.37 -6.86 -0.44
C ALA A 19 -1.49 -7.48 0.41
N SER A 20 -1.60 -7.08 1.69
CA SER A 20 -2.66 -7.56 2.60
C SER A 20 -4.06 -7.22 2.08
N ILE A 21 -4.27 -5.99 1.59
CA ILE A 21 -5.57 -5.57 1.03
C ILE A 21 -5.91 -6.43 -0.19
N VAL A 22 -4.96 -6.66 -1.10
CA VAL A 22 -5.22 -7.47 -2.29
C VAL A 22 -5.54 -8.92 -1.94
N GLU A 23 -4.92 -9.47 -0.91
CA GLU A 23 -5.25 -10.81 -0.40
C GLU A 23 -6.71 -10.87 0.09
N GLU A 24 -7.16 -9.87 0.85
CA GLU A 24 -8.57 -9.78 1.27
C GLU A 24 -9.52 -9.68 0.08
N LEU A 25 -9.17 -8.91 -0.96
CA LEU A 25 -9.98 -8.79 -2.18
C LEU A 25 -10.08 -10.11 -2.96
N LEU A 26 -9.00 -10.90 -2.99
CA LEU A 26 -9.00 -12.23 -3.58
C LEU A 26 -9.88 -13.21 -2.79
N VAL A 27 -9.71 -13.24 -1.46
CA VAL A 27 -10.51 -14.10 -0.57
C VAL A 27 -12.00 -13.76 -0.68
N ALA A 28 -12.34 -12.49 -0.82
CA ALA A 28 -13.70 -12.00 -1.02
C ALA A 28 -14.23 -12.20 -2.45
N ASN A 29 -13.44 -12.74 -3.39
CA ASN A 29 -13.76 -12.87 -4.82
C ASN A 29 -14.15 -11.54 -5.50
N LEU A 30 -13.59 -10.42 -5.03
CA LEU A 30 -13.84 -9.09 -5.61
C LEU A 30 -12.94 -8.79 -6.81
N ILE A 31 -11.80 -9.47 -6.88
CA ILE A 31 -10.88 -9.45 -8.02
C ILE A 31 -10.49 -10.89 -8.37
N ARG A 32 -10.01 -11.09 -9.59
CA ARG A 32 -9.46 -12.37 -10.04
C ARG A 32 -7.96 -12.45 -9.80
N GLU A 33 -7.42 -13.67 -9.75
CA GLU A 33 -5.98 -13.92 -9.57
C GLU A 33 -5.12 -13.24 -10.64
N ASP A 34 -5.57 -13.18 -11.91
CA ASP A 34 -4.86 -12.50 -13.00
C ASP A 34 -4.75 -10.98 -12.80
N GLN A 35 -5.59 -10.41 -11.93
CA GLN A 35 -5.60 -8.99 -11.59
C GLN A 35 -4.78 -8.66 -10.33
N ALA A 36 -4.39 -9.68 -9.55
CA ALA A 36 -3.79 -9.49 -8.23
C ALA A 36 -2.50 -8.67 -8.29
N GLU A 37 -1.62 -8.98 -9.24
CA GLU A 37 -0.32 -8.31 -9.33
C GLU A 37 -0.45 -6.82 -9.67
N TRP A 38 -1.30 -6.50 -10.65
CA TRP A 38 -1.58 -5.12 -10.99
C TRP A 38 -2.29 -4.38 -9.84
N ALA A 39 -3.21 -5.04 -9.13
CA ALA A 39 -3.88 -4.47 -7.98
C ALA A 39 -2.89 -4.13 -6.86
N ARG A 40 -1.90 -4.99 -6.57
CA ARG A 40 -0.88 -4.72 -5.53
C ARG A 40 -0.13 -3.43 -5.82
N GLN A 41 0.30 -3.25 -7.07
CA GLN A 41 1.06 -2.08 -7.49
C GLN A 41 0.25 -0.79 -7.33
N ILE A 42 -1.02 -0.79 -7.74
CA ILE A 42 -1.88 0.39 -7.62
C ILE A 42 -2.21 0.71 -6.16
N VAL A 43 -2.59 -0.29 -5.38
CA VAL A 43 -2.97 -0.08 -3.97
C VAL A 43 -1.76 0.42 -3.18
N ALA A 44 -0.57 -0.19 -3.35
CA ALA A 44 0.65 0.28 -2.70
C ALA A 44 0.97 1.73 -3.08
N GLN A 45 0.87 2.08 -4.37
CA GLN A 45 1.14 3.44 -4.82
C GLN A 45 0.14 4.47 -4.27
N ASP A 46 -1.16 4.14 -4.21
CA ASP A 46 -2.18 5.01 -3.62
C ASP A 46 -1.94 5.24 -2.11
N ILE A 47 -1.57 4.18 -1.38
CA ILE A 47 -1.20 4.27 0.03
C ILE A 47 0.03 5.17 0.22
N HIS A 48 1.08 4.96 -0.57
CA HIS A 48 2.29 5.78 -0.48
C HIS A 48 2.00 7.26 -0.74
N ILE A 49 1.19 7.57 -1.76
CA ILE A 49 0.74 8.94 -2.05
C ILE A 49 0.02 9.56 -0.85
N LYS A 50 -0.87 8.80 -0.19
CA LYS A 50 -1.58 9.26 1.02
C LYS A 50 -0.62 9.53 2.18
N LEU A 51 0.36 8.67 2.40
CA LEU A 51 1.38 8.83 3.43
C LEU A 51 2.19 10.13 3.23
N VAL A 52 2.72 10.35 2.03
CA VAL A 52 3.53 11.55 1.73
C VAL A 52 2.70 12.83 1.71
N SER A 53 1.38 12.70 1.48
CA SER A 53 0.41 13.81 1.54
C SER A 53 -0.04 14.16 2.97
N GLY A 54 0.46 13.45 3.99
CA GLY A 54 0.17 13.74 5.40
C GLY A 54 -1.06 13.01 5.96
N PHE A 55 -1.65 12.07 5.22
CA PHE A 55 -2.75 11.22 5.70
C PHE A 55 -2.26 9.96 6.41
N ARG A 56 -1.08 10.00 7.03
CA ARG A 56 -0.58 8.87 7.80
C ARG A 56 -1.55 8.58 8.96
N PRO A 57 -2.02 7.34 9.12
CA PRO A 57 -2.82 6.96 10.28
C PRO A 57 -2.08 7.30 11.58
N GLN A 58 -2.80 7.75 12.60
CA GLN A 58 -2.18 8.20 13.86
C GLN A 58 -1.49 7.07 14.64
N ASP A 59 -1.84 5.81 14.34
CA ASP A 59 -1.37 4.62 15.05
C ASP A 59 -0.28 3.81 14.30
N SER A 60 0.18 4.27 13.13
CA SER A 60 1.29 3.61 12.42
C SER A 60 2.64 4.15 12.91
N ASN A 61 3.16 3.52 13.96
CA ASN A 61 4.56 3.65 14.41
C ASN A 61 5.47 2.66 13.69
#